data_AF-A0A656G4L2-F1
#
_entry.id   AF-A0A656G4L2-F1
#
_cell.length_a   1.000
_cell.length_b   1.000
_cell.length_c   1.000
_cell.angle_alpha   90.00
_cell.angle_beta   90.00
_cell.angle_gamma   90.00
#
_symmetry.space_group_name_H-M   'P 1'
#
loop_
_entity.id
_entity.type
_entity.pdbx_description
1 polymer ?
#
loop_
_entity_poly.entity_id
_entity_poly.type
_entity_poly.pdbx_seq_one_letter_code
_entity_poly.pdbx_strand_id
1 'polypeptide(L)'
;MTPAADYMPPLPLSSIKILPLLEQHVINRNNAFDLIRHVAALAVLVSHHYVLSGFQEPMLKGYNSLGAIAVLAFFVISGFLISQSFLNTPSVYRYLEKRIARLFPALIVCAGVMVYIAGLLFSKGRG
;
A
#
# COMPACT_ATOMS: atom_id res chain seq x y z
N MET A 1 -40.93 -18.94 44.46
CA MET A 1 -40.21 -20.10 43.89
C MET A 1 -40.49 -20.05 42.40
N THR A 2 -39.58 -19.74 41.49
CA THR A 2 -38.11 -19.87 41.37
C THR A 2 -37.59 -18.70 40.49
N PRO A 3 -36.34 -18.67 40.03
CA PRO A 3 -35.15 -18.37 40.83
C PRO A 3 -34.27 -17.28 40.15
N ALA A 4 -33.48 -16.54 40.93
CA ALA A 4 -32.11 -16.12 40.63
C ALA A 4 -31.61 -15.99 39.15
N ALA A 5 -32.37 -15.40 38.23
CA ALA A 5 -31.97 -15.23 36.82
C ALA A 5 -31.57 -13.77 36.47
N ASP A 6 -31.90 -12.81 37.33
CA ASP A 6 -31.67 -11.38 37.06
C ASP A 6 -30.42 -10.79 37.76
N TYR A 7 -29.63 -11.61 38.46
CA TYR A 7 -28.36 -11.19 39.06
C TYR A 7 -27.17 -11.66 38.20
N MET A 8 -27.03 -11.09 37.00
CA MET A 8 -25.71 -10.98 36.37
C MET A 8 -25.27 -9.53 36.52
N PRO A 9 -24.30 -9.21 37.41
CA PRO A 9 -23.79 -7.85 37.49
C PRO A 9 -23.23 -7.47 36.11
N PRO A 10 -23.46 -6.23 35.61
CA PRO A 10 -22.90 -5.80 34.35
C PRO A 10 -21.39 -6.00 34.41
N LEU A 11 -20.89 -6.91 33.56
CA LEU A 11 -19.46 -7.21 33.51
C LEU A 11 -18.74 -5.88 33.24
N PRO A 12 -17.71 -5.53 34.02
CA PRO A 12 -16.94 -4.32 33.77
C PRO A 12 -16.23 -4.48 32.43
N LEU A 13 -16.81 -3.87 31.38
CA LEU A 13 -16.32 -3.91 30.00
C LEU A 13 -14.85 -3.46 29.87
N SER A 14 -14.33 -2.73 30.86
CA SER A 14 -12.93 -2.32 30.97
C SER A 14 -11.92 -3.44 31.22
N SER A 15 -12.36 -4.63 31.68
CA SER A 15 -11.48 -5.77 31.99
C SER A 15 -11.28 -6.73 30.82
N ILE A 16 -12.06 -6.58 29.73
CA ILE A 16 -11.93 -7.40 28.53
C ILE A 16 -10.72 -6.89 27.73
N LYS A 17 -9.54 -7.46 28.01
CA LYS A 17 -8.26 -7.16 27.33
C LYS A 17 -8.29 -7.30 25.81
N ILE A 18 -9.33 -7.89 25.25
CA ILE A 18 -9.53 -8.16 23.83
C ILE A 18 -10.13 -6.95 23.08
N LEU A 19 -10.87 -6.08 23.79
CA LEU A 19 -11.46 -4.86 23.20
C LEU A 19 -10.42 -3.91 22.57
N PRO A 20 -9.29 -3.58 23.23
CA PRO A 20 -8.27 -2.74 22.61
C PRO A 20 -7.57 -3.48 21.44
N LEU A 21 -7.49 -4.81 21.45
CA LEU A 21 -6.95 -5.59 20.33
C LEU A 21 -7.89 -5.57 19.13
N LEU A 22 -9.21 -5.57 19.35
CA LEU A 22 -10.21 -5.44 18.29
C LEU A 22 -10.27 -4.00 17.76
N GLU A 23 -10.14 -2.97 18.61
CA GLU A 23 -10.00 -1.57 18.16
C GLU A 23 -8.76 -1.35 17.30
N GLN A 24 -7.63 -1.96 17.69
CA GLN A 24 -6.38 -1.87 16.93
C GLN A 24 -6.45 -2.58 15.57
N HIS A 25 -7.26 -3.63 15.44
CA HIS A 25 -7.37 -4.41 14.21
C HIS A 25 -8.35 -3.82 13.18
N VAL A 26 -9.38 -3.09 13.62
CA VAL A 26 -10.50 -2.71 12.75
C VAL A 26 -10.28 -1.40 12.00
N ILE A 27 -9.40 -0.49 12.43
CA ILE A 27 -9.24 0.83 11.78
C ILE A 27 -7.77 1.26 11.64
N ASN A 28 -6.95 0.51 10.91
CA ASN A 28 -5.73 1.10 10.33
C ASN A 28 -6.02 1.64 8.93
N ARG A 29 -6.66 2.82 8.85
CA ARG A 29 -7.08 3.45 7.59
C ARG A 29 -5.93 3.63 6.61
N ASN A 30 -4.70 3.82 7.10
CA ASN A 30 -3.50 3.93 6.25
C ASN A 30 -3.27 2.64 5.45
N ASN A 31 -3.48 1.46 6.04
CA ASN A 31 -3.28 0.19 5.36
C ASN A 31 -4.24 0.01 4.18
N ALA A 32 -5.52 0.38 4.34
CA ALA A 32 -6.50 0.26 3.27
C ALA A 32 -6.12 1.11 2.04
N PHE A 33 -5.67 2.34 2.24
CA PHE A 33 -5.21 3.20 1.15
C PHE A 33 -3.89 2.73 0.53
N ASP A 34 -2.97 2.21 1.34
CA ASP A 34 -1.75 1.58 0.84
C ASP A 34 -2.09 0.37 -0.04
N LEU A 35 -3.06 -0.47 0.33
CA LEU A 35 -3.51 -1.60 -0.48
C LEU A 35 -4.09 -1.15 -1.83
N ILE A 36 -4.96 -0.15 -1.84
CA ILE A 36 -5.53 0.40 -3.09
C ILE A 36 -4.41 0.92 -3.99
N ARG A 37 -3.39 1.58 -3.42
CA ARG A 37 -2.22 2.03 -4.19
C ARG A 37 -1.44 0.86 -4.80
N HIS A 38 -1.24 -0.24 -4.07
CA HIS A 38 -0.55 -1.43 -4.60
C HIS A 38 -1.36 -2.09 -5.73
N VAL A 39 -2.69 -2.19 -5.58
CA VAL A 39 -3.57 -2.73 -6.63
C VAL A 39 -3.51 -1.84 -7.87
N ALA A 40 -3.56 -0.51 -7.70
CA ALA A 40 -3.43 0.43 -8.82
C ALA A 40 -2.06 0.32 -9.50
N ALA A 41 -0.97 0.23 -8.74
CA ALA A 41 0.38 0.02 -9.28
C ALA A 41 0.51 -1.29 -10.06
N LEU A 42 -0.11 -2.36 -9.56
CA LEU A 42 -0.14 -3.65 -10.24
C LEU A 42 -0.95 -3.58 -11.54
N ALA A 43 -2.08 -2.88 -11.55
CA ALA A 43 -2.85 -2.64 -12.77
C ALA A 43 -2.04 -1.83 -13.82
N VAL A 44 -1.28 -0.81 -13.39
CA VAL A 44 -0.36 -0.06 -14.26
C VAL A 44 0.71 -0.96 -14.87
N LEU A 45 1.34 -1.80 -14.04
CA LEU A 45 2.37 -2.75 -14.45
C LEU A 45 1.82 -3.74 -15.49
N VAL A 46 0.65 -4.32 -15.23
CA VAL A 46 0.00 -5.28 -16.13
C VAL A 46 -0.31 -4.60 -17.47
N SER A 47 -0.87 -3.38 -17.48
CA SER A 47 -1.15 -2.68 -18.74
C SER A 47 0.11 -2.41 -19.56
N HIS A 48 1.20 -1.95 -18.91
CA HIS A 48 2.47 -1.73 -19.62
C HIS A 48 3.10 -3.03 -20.12
N HIS A 49 2.91 -4.15 -19.41
CA HIS A 49 3.35 -5.46 -19.89
C HIS A 49 2.65 -5.85 -21.20
N TYR A 50 1.36 -5.55 -21.38
CA TYR A 50 0.65 -5.77 -22.64
C TYR A 50 1.18 -4.89 -23.78
N VAL A 51 1.39 -3.60 -23.51
CA VAL A 51 1.97 -2.65 -24.47
C VAL A 51 3.38 -3.08 -24.90
N LEU A 52 4.23 -3.47 -23.94
CA LEU A 52 5.61 -3.87 -24.20
C LEU A 52 5.71 -5.23 -24.91
N SER A 53 4.75 -6.13 -24.67
CA SER A 53 4.69 -7.45 -25.31
C SER A 53 4.02 -7.43 -26.70
N GLY A 54 3.58 -6.26 -27.16
CA GLY A 54 2.94 -6.09 -28.48
C GLY A 54 1.54 -6.72 -28.59
N PHE A 55 0.92 -7.10 -27.48
CA PHE A 55 -0.45 -7.63 -27.45
C PHE A 55 -1.45 -6.47 -27.36
N GLN A 56 -2.65 -6.65 -27.93
CA GLN A 56 -3.72 -5.69 -27.78
C GLN A 56 -4.11 -5.56 -26.30
N GLU A 57 -4.14 -4.33 -25.79
CA GLU A 57 -4.58 -4.08 -24.42
C GLU A 57 -6.00 -4.61 -24.21
N PRO A 58 -6.30 -5.21 -23.04
CA PRO A 58 -7.68 -5.60 -22.72
C PRO A 58 -8.57 -4.35 -22.74
N MET A 59 -9.34 -4.18 -23.81
CA MET A 59 -10.24 -3.04 -23.95
C MET A 59 -11.47 -3.26 -23.08
N LEU A 60 -11.70 -2.37 -22.12
CA LEU A 60 -13.04 -2.22 -21.54
C LEU A 60 -13.87 -1.44 -22.58
N LYS A 61 -15.00 -2.00 -23.02
CA LYS A 61 -15.91 -1.39 -24.01
C LYS A 61 -16.01 0.14 -23.82
N GLY A 62 -15.36 0.91 -24.69
CA GLY A 62 -15.44 2.39 -24.72
C GLY A 62 -14.22 3.16 -24.22
N TYR A 63 -13.21 2.53 -23.61
CA TYR A 63 -12.01 3.22 -23.11
C TYR A 63 -10.74 2.69 -23.80
N ASN A 64 -9.98 3.61 -24.41
CA ASN A 64 -8.84 3.28 -25.28
C ASN A 64 -7.55 2.86 -24.54
N SER A 65 -7.50 2.89 -23.21
CA SER A 65 -6.45 2.18 -22.46
C SER A 65 -6.82 2.00 -20.98
N LEU A 66 -6.88 0.74 -20.54
CA LEU A 66 -6.96 0.42 -19.11
C LEU A 66 -5.75 0.98 -18.35
N GLY A 67 -4.61 1.10 -19.03
CA GLY A 67 -3.39 1.69 -18.50
C GLY A 67 -3.56 3.14 -18.10
N ALA A 68 -4.22 3.97 -18.93
CA ALA A 68 -4.43 5.37 -18.57
C ALA A 68 -5.31 5.52 -17.32
N ILE A 69 -6.35 4.69 -17.20
CA ILE A 69 -7.22 4.69 -16.02
C ILE A 69 -6.44 4.25 -14.78
N ALA A 70 -5.62 3.20 -14.90
CA ALA A 70 -4.81 2.70 -13.80
C ALA A 70 -3.76 3.73 -13.33
N VAL A 71 -3.08 4.40 -14.28
CA VAL A 71 -2.11 5.46 -13.97
C VAL A 71 -2.80 6.65 -13.31
N LEU A 72 -3.94 7.09 -13.84
CA LEU A 72 -4.72 8.19 -13.28
C LEU A 72 -5.14 7.88 -11.84
N ALA A 73 -5.72 6.69 -11.59
CA ALA A 73 -6.11 6.25 -10.26
C ALA A 73 -4.91 6.21 -9.30
N PHE A 74 -3.79 5.63 -9.73
CA PHE A 74 -2.57 5.55 -8.94
C PHE A 74 -2.03 6.94 -8.55
N PHE A 75 -2.01 7.89 -9.50
CA PHE A 75 -1.54 9.26 -9.26
C PHE A 75 -2.46 10.02 -8.31
N VAL A 76 -3.78 9.97 -8.52
CA VAL A 76 -4.76 10.68 -7.67
C VAL A 76 -4.69 10.18 -6.22
N ILE A 77 -4.67 8.85 -6.01
CA ILE A 77 -4.60 8.26 -4.67
C ILE A 77 -3.26 8.59 -3.99
N SER A 78 -2.15 8.47 -4.72
CA SER A 78 -0.82 8.77 -4.18
C SER A 78 -0.67 10.24 -3.82
N GLY A 79 -1.15 11.15 -4.67
CA GLY A 79 -1.14 12.59 -4.43
C GLY A 79 -1.97 12.96 -3.20
N PHE A 80 -3.17 12.42 -3.07
CA PHE A 80 -4.02 12.64 -1.90
C PHE A 80 -3.34 12.22 -0.59
N LEU A 81 -2.72 11.04 -0.55
CA LEU A 81 -2.01 10.53 0.64
C LEU A 81 -0.77 11.37 1.00
N ILE A 82 -0.03 11.83 -0.02
CA ILE A 82 1.12 12.73 0.16
C ILE A 82 0.65 14.04 0.79
N SER A 83 -0.40 14.66 0.23
CA SER A 83 -0.94 15.92 0.75
C SER A 83 -1.51 15.76 2.15
N GLN A 84 -2.23 14.67 2.43
CA GLN A 84 -2.74 14.37 3.77
C GLN A 84 -1.60 14.18 4.78
N SER A 85 -0.53 13.47 4.42
CA SER A 85 0.63 13.26 5.28
C SER A 85 1.39 14.57 5.54
N PHE A 86 1.44 15.44 4.54
CA PHE A 86 2.04 16.77 4.66
C PHE A 86 1.26 17.67 5.61
N LEU A 87 -0.07 17.76 5.45
CA LEU A 87 -0.95 18.57 6.31
C LEU A 87 -0.91 18.13 7.78
N ASN A 88 -0.70 16.84 8.03
CA ASN A 88 -0.58 16.28 9.38
C ASN A 88 0.81 16.47 10.01
N THR A 89 1.78 17.04 9.28
CA THR A 89 3.15 17.25 9.78
C THR A 89 3.44 18.74 9.95
N PRO A 90 3.87 19.20 11.14
CA PRO A 90 4.07 20.62 11.40
C PRO A 90 5.27 21.25 10.67
N SER A 91 6.18 20.45 10.10
CA SER A 91 7.32 20.96 9.33
C SER A 91 7.68 20.08 8.14
N VAL A 92 8.02 20.74 7.03
CA VAL A 92 8.42 20.10 5.77
C VAL A 92 9.67 19.24 5.95
N TYR A 93 10.65 19.74 6.72
CA TYR A 93 11.90 19.04 6.98
C TYR A 93 11.67 17.70 7.69
N ARG A 94 10.82 17.69 8.73
CA ARG A 94 10.50 16.47 9.50
C ARG A 94 9.65 15.48 8.69
N TYR A 95 8.83 15.99 7.77
CA TYR A 95 8.13 15.16 6.80
C TYR A 95 9.12 14.46 5.84
N LEU A 96 10.08 15.22 5.29
CA LEU A 96 11.05 14.71 4.33
C LEU A 96 12.00 13.71 4.95
N GLU A 97 12.52 13.99 6.15
CA GLU A 97 13.40 13.11 6.92
C GLU A 97 12.76 11.73 7.13
N LYS A 98 11.51 11.68 7.60
CA LYS A 98 10.76 10.44 7.79
C LYS A 98 10.57 9.66 6.49
N ARG A 99 10.42 10.35 5.36
CA ARG A 99 10.23 9.73 4.04
C ARG A 99 11.54 9.19 3.48
N ILE A 100 12.63 9.96 3.60
CA ILE A 100 13.99 9.58 3.20
C ILE A 100 14.42 8.35 3.98
N ALA A 101 14.28 8.36 5.31
CA ALA A 101 14.63 7.23 6.17
C ALA A 101 13.87 5.95 5.83
N ARG A 102 12.68 6.05 5.20
CA ARG A 102 11.88 4.89 4.78
C ARG A 102 12.18 4.44 3.35
N LEU A 103 12.45 5.36 2.42
CA LEU A 103 12.62 5.05 0.98
C LEU A 103 14.07 4.70 0.62
N PHE A 104 15.06 5.40 1.18
CA PHE A 104 16.48 5.17 0.88
C PHE A 104 16.98 3.77 1.22
N PRO A 105 16.67 3.16 2.38
CA PRO A 105 17.16 1.81 2.66
C PRO A 105 16.64 0.79 1.64
N ALA A 106 15.34 0.88 1.27
CA ALA A 106 14.76 0.02 0.25
C ALA A 106 15.40 0.26 -1.13
N LEU A 107 15.67 1.53 -1.48
CA LEU A 107 16.32 1.89 -2.74
C LEU A 107 17.74 1.34 -2.83
N ILE A 108 18.56 1.51 -1.80
CA ILE A 108 19.95 1.04 -1.76
C ILE A 108 20.00 -0.48 -1.91
N VAL A 109 19.14 -1.20 -1.18
CA VAL A 109 19.04 -2.66 -1.28
C VAL A 109 18.61 -3.08 -2.69
N CYS A 110 17.56 -2.48 -3.24
CA CYS A 110 17.08 -2.78 -4.59
C CYS A 110 18.15 -2.50 -5.65
N ALA A 111 18.81 -1.34 -5.58
CA ALA A 111 19.88 -0.97 -6.49
C ALA A 111 21.07 -1.94 -6.41
N GLY A 112 21.49 -2.30 -5.19
CA GLY A 112 22.53 -3.32 -4.97
C GLY A 112 22.12 -4.67 -5.57
N VAL A 113 20.91 -5.15 -5.29
CA VAL A 113 20.39 -6.39 -5.87
C VAL A 113 20.40 -6.35 -7.39
N MET A 114 19.96 -5.26 -8.02
CA MET A 114 19.98 -5.14 -9.48
C MET A 114 21.41 -5.16 -10.03
N VAL A 115 22.34 -4.40 -9.44
CA VAL A 115 23.73 -4.33 -9.91
C VAL A 115 24.46 -5.66 -9.72
N TYR A 116 24.35 -6.27 -8.54
CA TYR A 116 25.07 -7.51 -8.24
C TYR A 116 24.39 -8.73 -8.85
N ILE A 117 23.08 -8.91 -8.72
CA ILE A 117 22.42 -10.12 -9.22
C ILE A 117 22.22 -10.04 -10.73
N ALA A 118 21.58 -8.97 -11.24
CA ALA A 118 21.36 -8.86 -12.68
C ALA A 118 22.71 -8.68 -13.41
N GLY A 119 23.61 -7.85 -12.87
CA GLY A 119 24.95 -7.68 -13.45
C GLY A 119 25.75 -8.99 -13.52
N LEU A 120 25.76 -9.81 -12.47
CA LEU A 120 26.45 -11.11 -12.52
C LEU A 120 25.76 -12.10 -13.48
N LEU A 121 24.42 -12.12 -13.54
CA LEU A 121 23.69 -12.98 -14.48
C LEU A 121 23.99 -12.60 -15.95
N PHE A 122 23.98 -11.32 -16.30
CA PHE A 122 24.29 -10.85 -17.65
C PHE A 122 25.78 -10.96 -18.00
N SER A 123 26.68 -10.78 -17.04
CA SER A 123 28.12 -10.97 -17.23
C SER A 123 28.46 -12.44 -17.47
N LYS A 124 27.86 -13.36 -16.72
CA LYS A 124 28.09 -14.81 -16.86
C LYS A 124 27.54 -15.39 -18.16
N GLY A 125 26.49 -14.80 -18.76
CA GLY A 125 25.93 -15.24 -20.04
C GLY A 125 26.77 -14.89 -21.28
N ARG A 126 27.93 -14.24 -21.11
CA ARG A 126 28.83 -13.78 -22.18
C ARG A 126 30.20 -14.49 -22.21
N GLY A 127 30.36 -15.57 -21.46
CA GLY A 127 31.55 -16.42 -21.42
C GLY A 127 31.36 -17.74 -22.15
#